data_AF-A0A4U8ULF9-F1
#
_entry.id   AF-A0A4U8ULF9-F1
#
_cell.length_a   1.000
_cell.length_b   1.000
_cell.length_c   1.000
_cell.angle_alpha   90.00
_cell.angle_beta   90.00
_cell.angle_gamma   90.00
#
_symmetry.space_group_name_H-M   'P 1'
#
loop_
_entity.id
_entity.type
_entity.pdbx_description
1 polymer ?
#
loop_
_entity_poly.entity_id
_entity_poly.type
_entity_poly.pdbx_seq_one_letter_code
_entity_poly.pdbx_strand_id
1 'polypeptide(L)'
;MDAAEAKAARLPDAYLSYNNRDAIIYALGVGAQLKEDLALLYENHEDFKVIPTYVVSAALDATKHIKNCPGIKYDLPKILHGEQYIEMYEPLPTEANMRSEVRIIDILDKGSGALILSEGSTCDYL
;
A
#
# COMPACT_ATOMS: atom_id res chain seq x y z
N MET A 1 -7.78 18.53 -14.30
CA MET A 1 -6.48 17.95 -13.88
C MET A 1 -5.52 18.14 -15.03
N ASP A 2 -4.23 18.27 -14.74
CA ASP A 2 -3.17 18.25 -15.74
C ASP A 2 -2.42 16.91 -15.62
N ALA A 3 -2.64 16.03 -16.60
CA ALA A 3 -2.05 14.70 -16.59
C ALA A 3 -0.55 14.70 -16.91
N ALA A 4 -0.07 15.67 -17.69
CA ALA A 4 1.35 15.77 -18.02
C ALA A 4 2.13 16.24 -16.79
N GLU A 5 1.62 17.24 -16.09
CA GLU A 5 2.21 17.74 -14.84
C GLU A 5 2.21 16.65 -13.75
N ALA A 6 1.08 15.94 -13.56
CA ALA A 6 0.96 14.90 -12.54
C ALA A 6 1.91 13.72 -12.77
N LYS A 7 2.10 13.30 -14.03
CA LYS A 7 3.02 12.20 -14.37
C LYS A 7 4.48 12.59 -14.26
N ALA A 8 4.80 13.88 -14.39
CA ALA A 8 6.17 14.38 -14.25
C ALA A 8 6.58 14.63 -12.79
N ALA A 9 5.64 14.63 -11.84
CA ALA A 9 5.90 14.95 -10.45
C ALA A 9 6.64 13.83 -9.71
N ARG A 10 7.66 14.19 -8.91
CA ARG A 10 8.23 13.31 -7.88
C ARG A 10 7.50 13.54 -6.57
N LEU A 11 6.87 12.50 -6.06
CA LEU A 11 6.26 12.50 -4.73
C LEU A 11 7.30 12.17 -3.66
N PRO A 12 7.14 12.61 -2.41
CA PRO A 12 7.97 12.15 -1.30
C PRO A 12 7.87 10.64 -1.10
N ASP A 13 8.95 10.04 -0.63
CA ASP A 13 8.94 8.64 -0.16
C ASP A 13 8.13 8.55 1.13
N ALA A 14 7.42 7.43 1.31
CA ALA A 14 6.74 7.08 2.55
C ALA A 14 7.50 5.99 3.30
N TYR A 15 7.40 6.02 4.62
CA TYR A 15 8.13 5.12 5.50
C TYR A 15 7.15 4.44 6.47
N LEU A 16 7.22 3.12 6.56
CA LEU A 16 6.41 2.34 7.49
C LEU A 16 7.27 1.23 8.09
N SER A 17 7.46 1.28 9.40
CA SER A 17 8.07 0.18 10.15
C SER A 17 6.97 -0.66 10.79
N TYR A 18 7.15 -1.97 10.79
CA TYR A 18 6.24 -2.89 11.45
C TYR A 18 6.98 -4.03 12.14
N ASN A 19 6.30 -4.66 13.09
CA ASN A 19 6.74 -5.89 13.72
C ASN A 19 5.61 -6.93 13.76
N ASN A 20 5.88 -8.04 14.44
CA ASN A 20 4.94 -9.14 14.61
C ASN A 20 3.57 -8.71 15.14
N ARG A 21 3.50 -7.75 16.07
CA ARG A 21 2.24 -7.25 16.64
C ARG A 21 1.37 -6.62 15.54
N ASP A 22 1.96 -5.81 14.68
CA ASP A 22 1.22 -5.13 13.61
C ASP A 22 0.75 -6.13 12.54
N ALA A 23 1.59 -7.12 12.22
CA ALA A 23 1.23 -8.22 11.33
C ALA A 23 0.07 -9.06 11.88
N ILE A 24 0.08 -9.38 13.17
CA ILE A 24 -0.99 -10.13 13.85
C ILE A 24 -2.29 -9.31 13.88
N ILE A 25 -2.22 -8.01 14.19
CA ILE A 25 -3.40 -7.13 14.17
C ILE A 25 -4.02 -7.08 12.77
N TYR A 26 -3.19 -6.98 11.72
CA TYR A 26 -3.67 -7.04 10.35
C TYR A 26 -4.32 -8.39 10.04
N ALA A 27 -3.67 -9.50 10.40
CA ALA A 27 -4.20 -10.83 10.18
C ALA A 27 -5.59 -11.01 10.80
N LEU A 28 -5.76 -10.60 12.06
CA LEU A 28 -7.07 -10.57 12.71
C LEU A 28 -8.07 -9.67 11.97
N GLY A 29 -7.64 -8.48 11.53
CA GLY A 29 -8.46 -7.52 10.82
C GLY A 29 -8.98 -8.02 9.47
N VAL A 30 -8.23 -8.88 8.78
CA VAL A 30 -8.64 -9.52 7.52
C VAL A 30 -9.30 -10.89 7.72
N GLY A 31 -9.52 -11.30 8.96
CA GLY A 31 -10.36 -12.45 9.30
C GLY A 31 -9.62 -13.73 9.69
N ALA A 32 -8.31 -13.69 9.95
CA ALA A 32 -7.58 -14.84 10.48
C ALA A 32 -8.19 -15.32 11.81
N GLN A 33 -8.26 -16.64 11.98
CA GLN A 33 -8.90 -17.28 13.13
C GLN A 33 -7.92 -18.14 13.91
N LEU A 34 -7.98 -18.08 15.25
CA LEU A 34 -7.01 -18.75 16.12
C LEU A 34 -6.84 -20.25 15.85
N LYS A 35 -7.92 -20.96 15.51
CA LYS A 35 -7.92 -22.41 15.39
C LYS A 35 -7.30 -22.88 14.07
N GLU A 36 -7.39 -22.08 13.02
CA GLU A 36 -6.94 -22.41 11.67
C GLU A 36 -5.62 -21.71 11.31
N ASP A 37 -5.38 -20.51 11.86
CA ASP A 37 -4.35 -19.57 11.41
C ASP A 37 -3.32 -19.25 12.50
N LEU A 38 -3.01 -20.20 13.38
CA LEU A 38 -2.06 -19.96 14.49
C LEU A 38 -0.70 -19.44 14.00
N ALA A 39 -0.24 -19.89 12.84
CA ALA A 39 0.99 -19.42 12.19
C ALA A 39 0.96 -17.93 11.74
N LEU A 40 -0.22 -17.30 11.71
CA LEU A 40 -0.37 -15.86 11.43
C LEU A 40 -0.58 -15.04 12.73
N LEU A 41 -0.90 -15.71 13.83
CA LEU A 41 -1.42 -15.10 15.06
C LEU A 41 -0.53 -15.29 16.29
N TYR A 42 0.48 -16.17 16.19
CA TYR A 42 1.42 -16.43 17.27
C TYR A 42 2.86 -16.27 16.78
N GLU A 43 3.53 -15.24 17.29
CA GLU A 43 4.87 -14.83 16.87
C GLU A 43 5.98 -15.85 17.17
N ASN A 44 5.76 -16.79 18.10
CA ASN A 44 6.70 -17.89 18.37
C ASN A 44 6.29 -19.20 17.69
N HIS A 45 5.32 -19.19 16.78
CA HIS A 45 5.04 -20.33 15.92
C HIS A 45 6.25 -20.59 15.00
N GLU A 46 6.62 -21.85 14.78
CA GLU A 46 7.79 -22.20 13.95
C GLU A 46 7.68 -21.68 12.51
N ASP A 47 6.46 -21.70 11.96
CA ASP A 47 6.11 -21.14 10.65
C ASP A 47 5.50 -19.72 10.72
N PHE A 48 5.82 -18.92 11.74
CA PHE A 48 5.24 -17.58 11.85
C PHE A 48 5.49 -16.75 10.58
N LYS A 49 4.42 -16.20 10.00
CA LYS A 49 4.50 -15.49 8.71
C LYS A 49 3.50 -14.35 8.62
N VAL A 50 3.80 -13.40 7.74
CA VAL A 50 2.96 -12.23 7.47
C VAL A 50 2.10 -12.48 6.24
N ILE A 51 0.82 -12.09 6.29
CA ILE A 51 -0.08 -12.18 5.13
C ILE A 51 0.45 -11.25 4.03
N PRO A 52 0.67 -11.72 2.78
CA PRO A 52 1.29 -10.93 1.72
C PRO A 52 0.61 -9.57 1.46
N THR A 53 -0.71 -9.50 1.61
CA THR A 53 -1.49 -8.27 1.42
C THR A 53 -1.22 -7.19 2.46
N TYR A 54 -0.47 -7.48 3.54
CA TYR A 54 -0.01 -6.49 4.51
C TYR A 54 0.79 -5.36 3.84
N VAL A 55 1.52 -5.65 2.75
CA VAL A 55 2.30 -4.67 1.99
C VAL A 55 1.47 -3.46 1.54
N VAL A 56 0.16 -3.63 1.32
CA VAL A 56 -0.76 -2.54 0.97
C VAL A 56 -0.81 -1.48 2.07
N SER A 57 -0.58 -1.84 3.33
CA SER A 57 -0.55 -0.87 4.43
C SER A 57 0.56 0.17 4.26
N ALA A 58 1.74 -0.25 3.79
CA ALA A 58 2.84 0.67 3.48
C ALA A 58 2.54 1.52 2.23
N ALA A 59 2.03 0.88 1.18
CA ALA A 59 1.69 1.59 -0.06
C ALA A 59 0.55 2.61 0.14
N LEU A 60 -0.45 2.30 0.99
CA LEU A 60 -1.58 3.19 1.28
C LEU A 60 -1.13 4.48 1.96
N ASP A 61 -0.13 4.44 2.85
CA ASP A 61 0.40 5.65 3.46
C ASP A 61 1.03 6.57 2.40
N ALA A 62 1.75 5.99 1.44
CA ALA A 62 2.32 6.72 0.31
C ALA A 62 1.26 7.35 -0.61
N THR A 63 0.08 6.72 -0.78
CA THR A 63 -1.02 7.32 -1.57
C THR A 63 -1.53 8.63 -0.98
N LYS A 64 -1.30 8.92 0.31
CA LYS A 64 -1.64 10.22 0.91
C LYS A 64 -0.92 11.38 0.21
N HIS A 65 0.26 11.12 -0.38
CA HIS A 65 0.99 12.12 -1.16
C HIS A 65 0.34 12.45 -2.50
N ILE A 66 -0.50 11.56 -3.06
CA ILE A 66 -1.22 11.79 -4.32
C ILE A 66 -2.12 13.02 -4.24
N LYS A 67 -2.73 13.26 -3.08
CA LYS A 67 -3.56 14.45 -2.83
C LYS A 67 -2.83 15.76 -3.13
N ASN A 68 -1.52 15.78 -2.87
CA ASN A 68 -0.67 16.96 -3.03
C ASN A 68 0.16 16.90 -4.32
N CYS A 69 -0.12 15.93 -5.21
CA CYS A 69 0.56 15.82 -6.48
C CYS A 69 0.22 17.02 -7.39
N PRO A 70 1.21 17.72 -7.96
CA PRO A 70 1.00 18.70 -9.03
C PRO A 70 0.08 18.16 -10.14
N GLY A 71 -0.73 19.01 -10.76
CA GLY A 71 -1.72 18.57 -11.77
C GLY A 71 -2.96 17.82 -11.23
N ILE A 72 -2.92 17.28 -10.02
CA ILE A 72 -4.04 16.59 -9.38
C ILE A 72 -4.88 17.55 -8.53
N LYS A 73 -6.19 17.55 -8.76
CA LYS A 73 -7.17 18.27 -7.94
C LYS A 73 -8.43 17.43 -7.83
N TYR A 74 -8.76 16.97 -6.63
CA TYR A 74 -9.99 16.23 -6.37
C TYR A 74 -10.57 16.55 -5.00
N ASP A 75 -11.84 16.19 -4.83
CA ASP A 75 -12.58 16.26 -3.58
C ASP A 75 -12.60 14.86 -2.96
N LEU A 76 -11.99 14.68 -1.78
CA LEU A 76 -11.78 13.35 -1.18
C LEU A 76 -13.07 12.54 -0.99
N PRO A 77 -14.22 13.12 -0.58
CA PRO A 77 -15.51 12.42 -0.49
C PRO A 77 -16.04 11.89 -1.84
N LYS A 78 -15.47 12.31 -2.97
CA LYS A 78 -15.85 11.87 -4.32
C LYS A 78 -14.88 10.85 -4.91
N ILE A 79 -13.93 10.36 -4.11
CA ILE A 79 -12.95 9.35 -4.54
C ILE A 79 -13.41 7.97 -4.09
N LEU A 80 -13.32 7.03 -5.03
CA LEU A 80 -13.44 5.59 -4.76
C LEU A 80 -12.10 4.94 -5.02
N HIS A 81 -11.70 4.01 -4.15
CA HIS A 81 -10.60 3.10 -4.45
C HIS A 81 -11.13 2.01 -5.37
N GLY A 82 -10.86 2.13 -6.67
CA GLY A 82 -11.48 1.29 -7.70
C GLY A 82 -10.85 -0.10 -7.83
N GLU A 83 -9.53 -0.15 -7.97
CA GLU A 83 -8.78 -1.38 -8.26
C GLU A 83 -7.46 -1.38 -7.48
N GLN A 84 -6.98 -2.58 -7.14
CA GLN A 84 -5.70 -2.80 -6.50
C GLN A 84 -4.98 -3.98 -7.17
N TYR A 85 -3.69 -3.81 -7.45
CA TYR A 85 -2.79 -4.86 -7.89
C TYR A 85 -1.60 -4.94 -6.94
N ILE A 86 -1.08 -6.16 -6.73
CA ILE A 86 0.10 -6.42 -5.91
C ILE A 86 0.95 -7.47 -6.64
N GLU A 87 2.24 -7.21 -6.74
CA GLU A 87 3.24 -8.18 -7.16
C GLU A 87 4.26 -8.35 -6.03
N MET A 88 4.44 -9.58 -5.55
CA MET A 88 5.39 -9.89 -4.48
C MET A 88 6.69 -10.40 -5.09
N TYR A 89 7.77 -9.64 -4.92
CA TYR A 89 9.11 -10.05 -5.35
C TYR A 89 9.74 -11.02 -4.34
N GLU A 90 9.44 -10.85 -3.06
CA GLU A 90 9.89 -11.70 -1.95
C GLU A 90 8.78 -11.82 -0.88
N PRO A 91 8.78 -12.87 -0.05
CA PRO A 91 7.91 -12.92 1.13
C PRO A 91 8.17 -11.76 2.08
N LEU A 92 7.12 -11.26 2.75
CA LEU A 92 7.30 -10.23 3.78
C LEU A 92 8.02 -10.83 5.00
N PRO A 93 9.06 -10.15 5.54
CA PRO A 93 9.68 -10.55 6.79
C PRO A 93 8.71 -10.35 7.96
N THR A 94 9.02 -10.92 9.13
CA THR A 94 8.19 -10.82 10.34
C THR A 94 8.28 -9.44 11.02
N GLU A 95 9.31 -8.67 10.67
CA GLU A 95 9.52 -7.27 10.99
C GLU A 95 10.34 -6.62 9.86
N ALA A 96 10.07 -5.35 9.56
CA ALA A 96 10.85 -4.61 8.57
C ALA A 96 10.67 -3.10 8.73
N ASN A 97 11.62 -2.36 8.14
CA ASN A 97 11.51 -0.93 7.92
C ASN A 97 11.28 -0.70 6.43
N MET A 98 10.06 -0.39 6.03
CA MET A 98 9.70 -0.27 4.62
C MET A 98 9.80 1.16 4.13
N ARG A 99 10.37 1.34 2.94
CA ARG A 99 10.36 2.59 2.17
C ARG A 99 9.55 2.35 0.91
N SER A 100 8.59 3.23 0.66
CA SER A 100 7.71 3.15 -0.51
C SER A 100 7.86 4.39 -1.38
N GLU A 101 8.15 4.17 -2.65
CA GLU A 101 8.16 5.19 -3.69
C GLU A 101 6.87 5.08 -4.49
N VAL A 102 6.10 6.17 -4.64
CA VAL A 102 4.84 6.18 -5.41
C VAL A 102 4.89 7.24 -6.50
N ARG A 103 4.29 6.94 -7.66
CA ARG A 103 4.12 7.89 -8.76
C ARG A 103 2.78 7.71 -9.46
N ILE A 104 2.31 8.77 -10.10
CA ILE A 104 1.16 8.70 -11.02
C ILE A 104 1.67 8.19 -12.36
N ILE A 105 1.11 7.07 -12.82
CA ILE A 105 1.48 6.47 -14.11
C ILE A 105 0.50 6.83 -15.21
N ASP A 106 -0.78 7.03 -14.87
CA ASP A 106 -1.75 7.53 -15.84
C ASP A 106 -2.97 8.20 -15.24
N ILE A 107 -3.66 9.00 -16.06
CA ILE A 107 -4.96 9.58 -15.76
C ILE A 107 -5.86 9.39 -16.97
N LEU A 108 -6.89 8.55 -16.81
CA LEU A 108 -7.81 8.19 -17.87
C LEU A 108 -9.15 8.89 -17.67
N ASP A 109 -9.68 9.48 -18.74
CA ASP A 109 -11.06 9.95 -18.77
C ASP A 109 -12.02 8.75 -18.94
N LYS A 110 -12.97 8.63 -18.02
CA LYS A 110 -14.02 7.58 -18.03
C LYS A 110 -15.39 8.17 -18.42
N GLY A 111 -15.46 9.42 -18.86
CA GLY A 111 -16.66 10.14 -19.26
C GLY A 111 -17.47 10.66 -18.06
N SER A 112 -17.82 9.79 -17.11
CA SER A 112 -18.52 10.17 -15.87
C SER A 112 -17.58 10.58 -14.73
N GLY A 113 -16.28 10.40 -14.92
CA GLY A 113 -15.24 10.67 -13.94
C GLY A 113 -13.86 10.38 -14.54
N ALA A 114 -12.85 10.33 -13.68
CA ALA A 114 -11.49 10.00 -14.08
C ALA A 114 -10.95 8.83 -13.25
N LEU A 115 -10.07 8.03 -13.86
CA LEU A 115 -9.30 7.01 -13.17
C LEU A 115 -7.85 7.48 -13.06
N ILE A 116 -7.37 7.65 -11.82
CA ILE A 116 -5.97 7.95 -11.54
C ILE A 116 -5.28 6.63 -11.24
N LEU A 117 -4.30 6.26 -12.05
CA LEU A 117 -3.47 5.09 -11.81
C LEU A 117 -2.17 5.54 -11.15
N SER A 118 -1.90 4.97 -9.99
CA SER A 118 -0.63 5.10 -9.29
C SER A 118 0.02 3.74 -9.15
N GLU A 119 1.34 3.71 -9.24
CA GLU A 119 2.12 2.54 -8.86
C GLU A 119 3.03 2.89 -7.69
N GLY A 120 3.35 1.87 -6.90
CA GLY A 120 4.30 1.98 -5.81
C GLY A 120 5.28 0.81 -5.79
N SER A 121 6.53 1.10 -5.45
CA SER A 121 7.53 0.08 -5.15
C SER A 121 7.95 0.22 -3.70
N THR A 122 7.90 -0.89 -2.97
CA THR A 122 8.22 -0.94 -1.55
C THR A 122 9.39 -1.89 -1.34
N CYS A 123 10.41 -1.45 -0.61
CA CYS A 123 11.55 -2.27 -0.21
C CYS A 123 11.82 -2.09 1.28
N ASP A 124 12.44 -3.11 1.88
CA ASP A 124 13.16 -2.89 3.15
C ASP A 124 14.36 -1.96 2.88
N TYR A 125 14.70 -1.08 3.82
CA TYR A 125 15.78 -0.09 3.65
C TYR A 125 16.87 -0.16 4.73
N LEU A 126 16.88 -1.23 5.54
CA LEU A 126 18.00 -1.56 6.43
C LEU A 126 19.02 -2.51 5.78
#